data_AF-B6WS93-F1
#
_entry.id   AF-B6WS93-F1
#
_cell.length_a   1.000
_cell.length_b   1.000
_cell.length_c   1.000
_cell.angle_alpha   90.00
_cell.angle_beta   90.00
_cell.angle_gamma   90.00
#
_symmetry.space_group_name_H-M   'P 1'
#
loop_
_entity.id
_entity.type
_entity.pdbx_description
1 polymer ?
#
loop_
_entity_poly.entity_id
_entity_poly.type
_entity_poly.pdbx_seq_one_letter_code
_entity_poly.pdbx_strand_id
1 'polypeptide(L)' 'MPRYHLRYLKGPNYTLNLEYDGIVEASSFEEALRPHTDWPITESYDHATATAWNPGTCMYYQEMWEAALLPDADKGQQS' A
#
# COMPACT_ATOMS: atom_id res chain seq x y z
N MET A 1 -14.87 -2.14 9.63
CA MET A 1 -13.66 -1.30 9.45
C MET A 1 -13.19 -1.47 8.02
N PRO A 2 -12.69 -0.42 7.35
CA PRO A 2 -12.11 -0.55 6.02
C PRO A 2 -11.03 -1.63 5.99
N ARG A 3 -10.95 -2.34 4.86
CA ARG A 3 -9.93 -3.34 4.62
C ARG A 3 -8.97 -2.83 3.56
N TYR A 4 -7.68 -3.01 3.79
CA TYR A 4 -6.64 -2.58 2.87
C TYR A 4 -5.82 -3.78 2.43
N HIS A 5 -5.58 -3.90 1.13
CA HIS A 5 -4.58 -4.81 0.58
C HIS A 5 -3.21 -4.12 0.68
N LEU A 6 -2.32 -4.70 1.47
CA LEU A 6 -0.97 -4.20 1.71
C LEU A 6 0.04 -5.02 0.94
N ARG A 7 0.99 -4.31 0.32
CA ARG A 7 2.09 -4.90 -0.43
C ARG A 7 3.39 -4.21 -0.07
N TYR A 8 4.45 -5.01 0.06
CA TYR A 8 5.81 -4.52 0.16
C TYR A 8 6.58 -4.98 -1.07
N LEU A 9 7.16 -4.02 -1.77
CA LEU A 9 7.89 -4.24 -3.01
C LEU A 9 9.32 -3.74 -2.84
N LYS A 10 10.31 -4.54 -3.24
CA LYS A 10 11.70 -4.08 -3.29
C LYS A 10 12.48 -4.71 -4.44
N GLY A 11 13.47 -3.99 -4.94
CA GLY A 11 14.40 -4.52 -5.95
C GLY A 11 14.90 -3.47 -6.93
N PRO A 12 15.75 -3.88 -7.89
CA PRO A 12 16.14 -3.01 -8.98
C PRO A 12 14.92 -2.59 -9.82
N ASN A 13 14.97 -1.40 -10.42
CA ASN A 13 13.93 -0.95 -11.35
C ASN A 13 13.65 -2.03 -12.40
N TYR A 14 12.38 -2.20 -12.76
CA TYR A 14 11.89 -3.24 -13.69
C TYR A 14 11.95 -4.68 -13.19
N THR A 15 12.55 -4.93 -12.01
CA THR A 15 12.65 -6.27 -11.39
C THR A 15 12.26 -6.21 -9.91
N LEU A 16 11.17 -5.50 -9.59
CA LEU A 16 10.64 -5.44 -8.23
C LEU A 16 10.08 -6.79 -7.81
N ASN A 17 10.46 -7.23 -6.61
CA ASN A 17 9.93 -8.44 -6.00
C ASN A 17 8.84 -8.07 -5.00
N LEU A 18 7.79 -8.87 -4.97
CA LEU A 18 6.76 -8.82 -3.94
C LEU A 18 7.27 -9.60 -2.73
N GLU A 19 7.55 -8.89 -1.66
CA GLU A 19 8.14 -9.44 -0.43
C GLU A 19 7.09 -9.65 0.66
N TYR A 20 6.00 -8.89 0.60
CA TYR A 20 4.84 -9.03 1.48
C TYR A 20 3.56 -8.79 0.68
N ASP A 21 2.54 -9.59 0.98
CA ASP A 21 1.18 -9.45 0.49
C ASP A 21 0.20 -9.85 1.60
N GLY A 22 -0.74 -8.98 1.94
CA GLY A 22 -1.68 -9.27 3.02
C GLY A 22 -2.84 -8.29 3.07
N ILE A 23 -3.86 -8.63 3.86
CA ILE A 23 -5.01 -7.75 4.09
C ILE A 23 -5.03 -7.36 5.57
N VAL A 24 -5.21 -6.06 5.83
CA VAL A 24 -5.35 -5.53 7.19
C VAL A 24 -6.64 -4.74 7.32
N GLU A 25 -7.16 -4.67 8.54
CA GLU A 25 -8.26 -3.79 8.92
C GLU A 25 -7.69 -2.58 9.65
N ALA A 26 -8.05 -1.38 9.19
CA ALA A 26 -7.57 -0.13 9.77
C ALA A 26 -8.59 0.99 9.55
N SER A 27 -8.51 2.08 10.31
CA SER A 27 -9.42 3.22 10.15
C SER A 27 -8.95 4.21 9.08
N SER A 28 -7.70 4.10 8.63
CA SER A 28 -7.08 4.95 7.60
C SER A 28 -5.88 4.25 6.95
N PHE A 29 -5.40 4.78 5.82
CA PHE A 29 -4.14 4.37 5.21
C PHE A 29 -2.94 4.56 6.16
N GLU A 30 -2.93 5.64 6.94
CA GLU A 30 -1.88 5.93 7.93
C GLU A 30 -1.81 4.81 8.98
N GLU A 31 -2.95 4.44 9.58
CA GLU A 31 -3.01 3.34 10.54
C GLU A 31 -2.63 1.99 9.92
N ALA A 32 -2.96 1.78 8.64
CA ALA A 32 -2.62 0.56 7.94
C ALA A 32 -1.10 0.43 7.70
N LEU A 33 -0.43 1.52 7.31
CA LEU A 33 0.98 1.52 6.90
C LEU A 33 1.97 1.75 8.05
N ARG A 34 1.62 2.54 9.07
CA ARG A 34 2.52 2.89 10.19
C ARG A 34 3.13 1.72 10.96
N PRO A 35 2.43 0.57 11.14
CA PRO A 35 3.05 -0.59 11.77
C PRO A 35 4.21 -1.19 10.97
N HIS A 36 4.29 -0.89 9.67
CA HIS A 36 5.24 -1.51 8.73
C HIS A 36 6.38 -0.58 8.31
N THR A 37 6.20 0.74 8.46
CA THR A 37 7.21 1.72 8.04
C THR A 37 7.05 3.08 8.75
N ASP A 38 8.18 3.77 8.91
CA ASP A 38 8.25 5.16 9.37
C ASP A 38 8.35 6.18 8.21
N TRP A 39 8.43 5.69 6.95
CA TRP A 39 8.59 6.54 5.77
C TRP A 39 7.38 7.46 5.53
N PRO A 40 7.57 8.56 4.76
CA PRO A 40 6.46 9.45 4.41
C PRO A 40 5.38 8.72 3.62
N ILE A 41 4.14 8.76 4.13
CA ILE A 41 2.97 8.19 3.46
C ILE A 41 2.34 9.27 2.58
N THR A 42 2.08 8.93 1.33
CA THR A 42 1.40 9.79 0.35
C THR A 42 0.17 9.06 -0.17
N GLU A 43 -1.00 9.64 0.07
CA GLU A 43 -2.28 9.15 -0.44
C GLU A 43 -2.53 9.63 -1.87
N SER A 44 -3.13 8.77 -2.69
CA SER A 44 -3.55 9.11 -4.04
C SER A 44 -4.73 10.08 -4.02
N TYR A 45 -4.86 10.91 -5.05
CA TYR A 45 -5.92 11.92 -5.14
C TYR A 45 -7.34 11.32 -5.18
N ASP A 46 -7.48 10.09 -5.69
CA ASP A 46 -8.75 9.36 -5.72
C ASP A 46 -9.06 8.61 -4.41
N HIS A 47 -8.20 8.75 -3.39
CA HIS A 47 -8.35 8.10 -2.07
C HIS A 47 -8.47 6.57 -2.14
N ALA A 48 -8.02 5.96 -3.24
CA ALA A 48 -8.07 4.52 -3.44
C ALA A 48 -6.80 3.82 -2.96
N THR A 49 -5.66 4.51 -2.95
CA THR A 49 -4.37 3.96 -2.54
C THR A 49 -3.53 4.94 -1.72
N ALA A 50 -2.57 4.41 -0.97
CA ALA A 50 -1.50 5.18 -0.37
C ALA A 50 -0.18 4.43 -0.53
N THR A 51 0.91 5.18 -0.69
CA THR A 51 2.26 4.62 -0.81
C THR A 51 3.22 5.26 0.15
N ALA A 52 4.20 4.49 0.61
CA ALA A 52 5.33 4.98 1.40
C ALA A 52 6.61 4.50 0.73
N TRP A 53 7.36 5.44 0.14
CA TRP A 53 8.62 5.16 -0.56
C TRP A 53 9.79 5.34 0.38
N ASN A 54 10.74 4.41 0.38
CA ASN A 54 11.96 4.53 1.18
C ASN A 54 12.79 5.73 0.67
N PRO A 55 12.99 6.79 1.47
CA PRO A 55 13.75 7.96 1.04
C PRO A 55 15.25 7.67 0.86
N GLY A 56 15.75 6.55 1.39
CA GLY A 56 17.15 6.14 1.29
C GLY A 56 17.51 5.40 0.00
N THR A 57 16.55 5.08 -0.87
CA THR A 57 16.84 4.33 -2.10
C THR A 57 17.43 5.21 -3.21
N CYS A 58 18.29 4.63 -4.04
CA CYS A 58 18.90 5.32 -5.19
C CYS A 58 18.03 5.21 -6.45
N MET A 59 18.41 5.90 -7.52
CA MET A 59 17.64 5.92 -8.79
C MET A 59 17.44 4.55 -9.45
N TYR A 60 18.19 3.51 -9.07
CA TYR A 60 18.17 2.18 -9.70
C TYR A 60 17.54 1.09 -8.85
N TYR A 61 17.18 1.41 -7.60
CA TYR A 61 16.62 0.47 -6.65
C TYR A 61 15.39 1.12 -6.02
N GLN A 62 14.31 0.37 -5.88
CA GLN A 62 13.10 0.85 -5.22
C GLN A 62 12.78 -0.04 -4.06
N GLU A 63 12.20 0.57 -3.04
CA GLU A 63 11.66 -0.07 -1.88
C GLU A 63 10.46 0.74 -1.42
N MET A 64 9.29 0.11 -1.37
CA MET A 64 8.04 0.81 -1.09
C MET A 64 7.02 -0.09 -0.43
N TRP A 65 6.18 0.53 0.39
CA TRP A 65 4.91 -0.02 0.82
C TRP A 65 3.77 0.60 0.01
N GLU A 66 2.79 -0.22 -0.33
CA GLU A 66 1.53 0.17 -0.97
C GLU A 66 0.37 -0.36 -0.13
N ALA A 67 -0.65 0.46 0.09
CA ALA A 67 -1.94 0.06 0.64
C ALA A 67 -3.03 0.45 -0.36
N ALA A 68 -3.91 -0.48 -0.72
CA ALA A 68 -5.07 -0.25 -1.58
C ALA A 68 -6.36 -0.53 -0.82
N LEU A 69 -7.32 0.40 -0.84
CA LEU A 69 -8.62 0.21 -0.22
C LEU A 69 -9.37 -0.89 -0.96
N LEU A 70 -9.80 -1.91 -0.23
CA LEU A 70 -10.67 -2.95 -0.77
C LEU A 70 -12.12 -2.47 -0.75
N PRO A 71 -12.89 -2.73 -1.83
CA PRO A 71 -14.30 -2.45 -1.83
C PRO A 71 -14.99 -3.28 -0.74
N ASP A 72 -15.94 -2.66 -0.03
CA ASP A 72 -16.81 -3.38 0.90
C ASP A 72 -17.50 -4.52 0.14
N ALA A 73 -17.43 -5.74 0.68
CA ALA A 73 -17.97 -6.94 0.05
C ALA A 73 -19.51 -6.97 -0.05
N ASP A 74 -20.20 -5.82 0.10
CA ASP A 74 -21.65 -5.73 0.22
C ASP A 74 -22.25 -4.57 -0.59
N LYS A 75 -21.86 -4.48 -1.86
CA LYS A 75 -22.73 -3.90 -2.89
C LYS A 75 -22.87 -4.92 -4.01
N GLY A 76 -23.87 -5.78 -3.84
CA GLY A 76 -24.25 -6.78 -4.81
C GLY A 76 -24.33 -6.21 -6.22
N GLN A 77 -23.84 -7.00 -7.17
CA GLN A 77 -24.33 -6.99 -8.54
C GLN A 77 -25.86 -7.09 -8.51
N GLN A 78 -26.53 -5.95 -8.67
CA GLN A 78 -27.87 -5.90 -9.23
C GLN A 78 -27.76 -5.18 -10.57
N SER A 79 -27.80 -5.98 -11.63
CA SER A 79 -28.24 -5.59 -12.97
C SER A 79 -29.01 -6.77 -13.55
#